data_AF-A0A434I536-F1
#
_entry.id   AF-A0A434I536-F1
#
_cell.length_a   1.000
_cell.length_b   1.000
_cell.length_c   1.000
_cell.angle_alpha   90.00
_cell.angle_beta   90.00
_cell.angle_gamma   90.00
#
_symmetry.space_group_name_H-M   'P 1'
#
loop_
_entity.id
_entity.type
_entity.pdbx_description
1 polymer ?
#
loop_
_entity_poly.entity_id
_entity_poly.type
_entity_poly.pdbx_seq_one_letter_code
_entity_poly.pdbx_strand_id
1 'polypeptide(L)'
;GWVGIAGFLAAIGAVVTVCTTGMIYASLKPIAQWHSHFTLPGYLIFSTMTGSVLLNALLQGFALGSKVQLAACLLLTLFGWSWKVATWRYNDRLEISTTANTATGLAGGTVRSLEWPHTEENYLLKEMGFRIARKHGARLRQITQLLAFALPLGLLAIVFALPWPLAALLSVLAAAIQFAGMLVERWLFFAEAKHTVTLYYGR
;
A
#
# COMPACT_ATOMS: atom_id res chain seq x y z
N GLY A 1 26.58 23.87 2.60
CA GLY A 1 27.75 23.08 3.08
C GLY A 1 27.56 21.61 2.77
N TRP A 2 28.59 20.79 2.99
CA TRP A 2 28.61 19.35 2.61
C TRP A 2 27.42 18.55 3.19
N VAL A 3 26.93 18.89 4.38
CA VAL A 3 25.75 18.27 5.01
C VAL A 3 24.49 18.40 4.15
N GLY A 4 24.26 19.58 3.55
CA GLY A 4 23.11 19.82 2.69
C GLY A 4 23.19 19.02 1.38
N ILE A 5 24.39 18.89 0.82
CA ILE A 5 24.63 18.07 -0.39
C ILE A 5 24.36 16.60 -0.08
N ALA A 6 24.89 16.10 1.04
CA ALA A 6 24.66 14.73 1.49
C ALA A 6 23.17 14.44 1.72
N GLY A 7 22.45 15.37 2.37
CA GLY A 7 21.00 15.26 2.57
C GLY A 7 20.21 15.21 1.27
N PHE A 8 20.59 16.04 0.29
CA PHE A 8 19.95 16.03 -1.03
C PHE A 8 20.20 14.72 -1.79
N LEU A 9 21.44 14.23 -1.80
CA LEU A 9 21.78 12.94 -2.41
C LEU A 9 21.06 11.78 -1.72
N ALA A 10 20.94 11.80 -0.39
CA ALA A 10 20.18 10.80 0.36
C ALA A 10 18.69 10.82 -0.01
N ALA A 11 18.09 12.01 -0.20
CA ALA A 11 16.71 12.14 -0.66
C ALA A 11 16.50 11.54 -2.06
N ILE A 12 17.42 11.81 -3.00
CA ILE A 12 17.40 11.19 -4.33
C ILE A 12 17.50 9.67 -4.21
N GLY A 13 18.45 9.16 -3.42
CA GLY A 13 18.62 7.73 -3.20
C GLY A 13 17.37 7.06 -2.61
N ALA A 14 16.69 7.73 -1.67
CA ALA A 14 15.44 7.27 -1.10
C ALA A 14 14.32 7.19 -2.15
N VAL A 15 14.17 8.21 -3.00
CA VAL A 15 13.19 8.20 -4.10
C VAL A 15 13.47 7.06 -5.08
N VAL A 16 14.72 6.90 -5.52
CA VAL A 16 15.12 5.80 -6.42
C VAL A 16 14.84 4.43 -5.80
N THR A 17 15.10 4.27 -4.50
CA THR A 17 14.82 3.02 -3.77
C THR A 17 13.34 2.70 -3.73
N VAL A 18 12.49 3.70 -3.44
CA VAL A 18 11.03 3.51 -3.42
C VAL A 18 10.51 3.22 -4.83
N CYS A 19 10.99 3.93 -5.85
CA CYS A 19 10.66 3.65 -7.25
C CYS A 19 10.98 2.19 -7.61
N THR A 20 12.20 1.75 -7.30
CA THR A 20 12.65 0.38 -7.60
C THR A 20 11.75 -0.65 -6.90
N THR A 21 11.41 -0.41 -5.63
CA THR A 21 10.50 -1.26 -4.87
C THR A 21 9.11 -1.32 -5.49
N GLY A 22 8.54 -0.17 -5.88
CA GLY A 22 7.26 -0.11 -6.58
C GLY A 22 7.28 -0.87 -7.91
N MET A 23 8.39 -0.79 -8.65
CA MET A 23 8.57 -1.47 -9.94
C MET A 23 8.68 -2.99 -9.83
N ILE A 24 9.18 -3.52 -8.71
CA ILE A 24 9.13 -4.98 -8.45
C ILE A 24 7.68 -5.46 -8.55
N TYR A 25 6.72 -4.74 -7.97
CA TYR A 25 5.31 -5.11 -8.04
C TYR A 25 4.67 -4.72 -9.38
N ALA A 26 4.95 -3.51 -9.87
CA ALA A 26 4.35 -3.02 -11.11
C ALA A 26 4.79 -3.82 -12.35
N SER A 27 5.91 -4.54 -12.31
CA SER A 27 6.35 -5.38 -13.43
C SER A 27 5.71 -6.78 -13.46
N LEU A 28 4.99 -7.19 -12.40
CA LEU A 28 4.38 -8.52 -12.29
C LEU A 28 3.03 -8.62 -13.03
N LYS A 29 3.11 -8.75 -14.36
CA LYS A 29 1.94 -8.96 -15.25
C LYS A 29 0.92 -10.01 -14.77
N PRO A 30 1.30 -11.14 -14.12
CA PRO A 30 0.34 -12.14 -13.65
C PRO A 30 -0.62 -11.68 -12.54
N ILE A 31 -0.43 -10.50 -11.96
CA ILE A 31 -1.25 -9.96 -10.87
C ILE A 31 -1.76 -8.58 -11.28
N ALA A 32 -2.96 -8.54 -11.87
CA ALA A 32 -3.51 -7.33 -12.48
C ALA A 32 -3.62 -6.12 -11.52
N GLN A 33 -3.87 -6.37 -10.22
CA GLN A 33 -3.94 -5.31 -9.22
C GLN A 33 -2.58 -4.67 -8.95
N TRP A 34 -1.49 -5.43 -9.08
CA TRP A 34 -0.12 -4.93 -8.90
C TRP A 34 0.43 -4.34 -10.18
N HIS A 35 0.15 -4.97 -11.32
CA HIS A 35 0.48 -4.45 -12.66
C HIS A 35 -0.51 -3.36 -13.08
N SER A 36 -0.50 -2.24 -12.37
CA SER A 36 -1.37 -1.09 -12.65
C SER A 36 -0.61 0.24 -12.61
N HIS A 37 -1.16 1.25 -13.29
CA HIS A 37 -0.65 2.61 -13.23
C HIS A 37 -0.78 3.26 -11.84
N PHE A 38 -1.51 2.63 -10.91
CA PHE A 38 -1.66 3.09 -9.53
C PHE A 38 -0.52 2.66 -8.61
N THR A 39 0.19 1.58 -8.94
CA THR A 39 1.17 0.96 -8.05
C THR A 39 2.36 1.86 -7.79
N LEU A 40 3.12 2.23 -8.83
CA LEU A 40 4.34 3.05 -8.65
C LEU A 40 4.04 4.41 -8.01
N PRO A 41 3.06 5.20 -8.47
CA PRO A 41 2.73 6.46 -7.79
C PRO A 41 2.25 6.23 -6.35
N GLY A 42 1.51 5.15 -6.08
CA GLY A 42 1.08 4.80 -4.72
C GLY A 42 2.26 4.62 -3.76
N TYR A 43 3.32 3.94 -4.19
CA TYR A 43 4.54 3.78 -3.38
C TYR A 43 5.21 5.12 -3.07
N LEU A 44 5.33 6.01 -4.05
CA LEU A 44 5.92 7.35 -3.86
C LEU A 44 5.06 8.24 -2.96
N ILE A 45 3.74 8.17 -3.11
CA ILE A 45 2.81 8.94 -2.30
C ILE A 45 2.86 8.48 -0.85
N PHE A 46 2.78 7.16 -0.61
CA PHE A 46 2.79 6.63 0.76
C PHE A 46 4.14 6.80 1.46
N SER A 47 5.26 6.66 0.75
CA SER A 47 6.58 6.94 1.32
C SER A 47 6.74 8.42 1.69
N THR A 48 6.32 9.33 0.81
CA THR A 48 6.38 10.79 1.06
C THR A 48 5.44 11.19 2.20
N MET A 49 4.22 10.65 2.22
CA MET A 49 3.22 10.87 3.27
C MET A 49 3.74 10.44 4.63
N THR A 50 4.13 9.18 4.78
CA THR A 50 4.60 8.62 6.06
C THR A 50 5.92 9.24 6.49
N GLY A 51 6.84 9.45 5.55
CA GLY A 51 8.12 10.12 5.80
C GLY A 51 7.93 11.55 6.28
N SER A 52 6.96 12.28 5.74
CA SER A 52 6.63 13.65 6.17
C SER A 52 6.07 13.70 7.60
N VAL A 53 5.19 12.76 7.96
CA VAL A 53 4.65 12.65 9.33
C VAL A 53 5.74 12.25 10.34
N LEU A 54 6.63 11.33 9.97
CA LEU A 54 7.79 10.96 10.78
C LEU A 54 8.75 12.14 10.96
N LEU A 55 9.04 12.88 9.88
CA LEU A 55 9.86 14.09 9.95
C LEU A 55 9.23 15.14 10.87
N ASN A 56 7.91 15.34 10.78
CA ASN A 56 7.20 16.24 11.69
C ASN A 56 7.34 15.81 13.16
N ALA A 57 7.23 14.51 13.45
CA ALA A 57 7.42 14.00 14.80
C ALA A 57 8.85 14.28 15.33
N LEU A 58 9.88 14.08 14.50
CA LEU A 58 11.26 14.39 14.84
C LEU A 58 11.45 15.89 15.09
N LEU A 59 10.98 16.75 14.17
CA LEU A 59 11.09 18.20 14.31
C LEU A 59 10.41 18.71 15.58
N GLN A 60 9.20 18.23 15.88
CA GLN A 60 8.49 18.59 17.11
C GLN A 60 9.23 18.08 18.37
N GLY A 61 9.85 16.89 18.30
CA GLY A 61 10.68 16.34 19.37
C GLY A 61 11.90 17.20 19.71
N PHE A 62 12.50 17.83 18.70
CA PHE A 62 13.61 18.79 18.87
C PHE A 62 13.17 20.24 19.07
N ALA A 63 11.87 20.50 19.29
CA ALA A 63 11.30 21.85 19.40
C ALA A 63 11.54 22.73 18.15
N LEU A 64 11.71 22.12 16.98
CA LEU A 64 11.87 22.73 15.66
C LEU A 64 10.62 22.56 14.78
N GLY A 65 9.45 22.36 15.41
CA GLY A 65 8.18 22.16 14.71
C GLY A 65 7.80 23.36 13.83
N SER A 66 7.24 23.08 12.66
CA SER A 66 6.79 24.11 11.71
C SER A 66 5.34 23.88 11.30
N LYS A 67 4.53 24.93 11.34
CA LYS A 67 3.14 24.91 10.86
C LYS A 67 3.06 24.56 9.36
N VAL A 68 4.07 24.96 8.58
CA VAL A 68 4.15 24.62 7.15
C VAL A 68 4.35 23.12 6.97
N GLN A 69 5.26 22.52 7.74
CA GLN A 69 5.47 21.07 7.72
C GLN A 69 4.21 20.31 8.14
N LEU A 70 3.53 20.78 9.19
CA LEU A 70 2.30 20.16 9.66
C LEU A 70 1.16 20.26 8.62
N ALA A 71 1.04 21.39 7.93
CA ALA A 71 0.11 21.56 6.82
C ALA A 71 0.44 20.59 5.67
N ALA A 72 1.72 20.43 5.33
CA ALA A 72 2.17 19.47 4.34
C ALA A 72 1.81 18.02 4.75
N CYS A 73 1.97 17.66 6.03
CA CYS A 73 1.58 16.35 6.55
C CYS A 73 0.07 16.08 6.36
N LEU A 74 -0.79 17.06 6.66
CA LEU A 74 -2.23 16.94 6.46
C LEU A 74 -2.59 16.76 4.98
N LEU A 75 -2.04 17.61 4.11
CA LEU A 75 -2.31 17.55 2.67
C LEU A 75 -1.83 16.23 2.06
N LEU A 76 -0.61 15.79 2.41
CA LEU A 76 -0.07 14.52 1.94
C LEU A 76 -0.87 13.32 2.45
N THR A 77 -1.35 13.36 3.70
CA THR A 77 -2.17 12.28 4.26
C THR A 77 -3.54 12.22 3.59
N LEU A 78 -4.17 13.37 3.32
CA LEU A 78 -5.42 13.43 2.58
C LEU A 78 -5.25 12.98 1.13
N PHE A 79 -4.15 13.37 0.48
CA PHE A 79 -3.81 12.94 -0.87
C PHE A 79 -3.57 11.42 -0.93
N GLY A 80 -2.81 10.88 0.03
CA GLY A 80 -2.59 9.44 0.17
C GLY A 80 -3.89 8.68 0.39
N TRP A 81 -4.79 9.17 1.25
CA TRP A 81 -6.09 8.54 1.47
C TRP A 81 -6.93 8.52 0.19
N SER A 82 -7.01 9.66 -0.50
CA SER A 82 -7.74 9.78 -1.76
C SER A 82 -7.20 8.84 -2.83
N TRP A 83 -5.86 8.76 -2.95
CA TRP A 83 -5.19 7.83 -3.85
C TRP A 83 -5.54 6.38 -3.51
N LYS A 84 -5.49 5.99 -2.23
CA LYS A 84 -5.80 4.63 -1.80
C LYS A 84 -7.24 4.24 -2.13
N VAL A 85 -8.19 5.14 -1.91
CA VAL A 85 -9.61 4.92 -2.26
C VAL A 85 -9.77 4.79 -3.78
N ALA A 86 -9.08 5.61 -4.57
CA ALA A 86 -9.08 5.49 -6.03
C ALA A 86 -8.52 4.13 -6.49
N THR A 87 -7.40 3.68 -5.91
CA THR A 87 -6.81 2.38 -6.20
C THR A 87 -7.77 1.23 -5.87
N TRP A 88 -8.45 1.27 -4.71
CA TRP A 88 -9.46 0.24 -4.41
C TRP A 88 -10.62 0.26 -5.39
N ARG A 89 -11.15 1.43 -5.76
CA ARG A 89 -12.21 1.56 -6.75
C ARG A 89 -11.81 1.03 -8.13
N TYR A 90 -10.55 1.22 -8.52
CA TYR A 90 -9.99 0.65 -9.74
C TYR A 90 -9.89 -0.88 -9.62
N ASN A 91 -9.29 -1.37 -8.53
CA ASN A 91 -9.09 -2.80 -8.29
C ASN A 91 -10.40 -3.59 -8.19
N ASP A 92 -11.44 -3.00 -7.61
CA ASP A 92 -12.76 -3.63 -7.46
C ASP A 92 -13.47 -3.79 -8.82
N ARG A 93 -13.08 -3.01 -9.84
CA ARG A 93 -13.58 -3.10 -11.22
C ARG A 93 -12.74 -4.01 -12.11
N LEU A 94 -11.60 -4.53 -11.63
CA LEU A 94 -10.75 -5.41 -12.40
C LEU A 94 -11.41 -6.79 -12.54
N GLU A 95 -11.70 -7.15 -13.79
CA GLU A 95 -12.10 -8.49 -14.19
C GLU A 95 -10.88 -9.26 -14.71
N ILE A 96 -10.81 -10.56 -14.40
CA ILE A 96 -9.74 -11.43 -14.91
C ILE A 96 -10.07 -11.70 -16.39
N SER A 97 -9.39 -11.00 -17.30
CA SER A 97 -9.63 -11.11 -18.75
C SER A 97 -9.20 -12.46 -19.35
N THR A 98 -8.42 -13.27 -18.62
CA THR A 98 -7.88 -14.54 -19.12
C THR A 98 -8.71 -15.73 -18.64
N THR A 99 -9.02 -16.64 -19.55
CA THR A 99 -9.70 -17.92 -19.30
C THR A 99 -8.71 -19.08 -19.40
N ALA A 100 -9.09 -20.28 -18.92
CA ALA A 100 -8.29 -21.50 -19.08
C ALA A 100 -7.94 -21.76 -20.56
N ASN A 101 -8.86 -21.51 -21.48
CA ASN A 101 -8.62 -21.57 -22.93
C ASN A 101 -7.48 -20.63 -23.36
N THR A 102 -7.54 -19.34 -22.98
CA THR A 102 -6.49 -18.37 -23.36
C THR A 102 -5.15 -18.66 -22.66
N ALA A 103 -5.17 -19.20 -21.44
CA ALA A 103 -3.96 -19.55 -20.69
C ALA A 103 -3.24 -20.79 -21.25
N THR A 104 -3.99 -21.68 -21.92
CA THR A 104 -3.48 -22.91 -22.56
C THR A 104 -3.29 -22.76 -24.08
N GLY A 105 -3.78 -21.67 -24.68
CA GLY A 105 -3.73 -21.45 -26.12
C GLY A 105 -4.71 -22.31 -26.94
N LEU A 106 -5.66 -22.99 -26.29
CA LEU A 106 -6.61 -23.88 -26.94
C LEU A 106 -7.83 -23.11 -27.47
N ALA A 107 -8.13 -23.26 -28.76
CA ALA A 107 -9.28 -22.63 -29.43
C ALA A 107 -10.48 -23.59 -29.53
N GLY A 108 -11.68 -23.07 -29.22
CA GLY A 108 -12.94 -23.84 -29.28
C GLY A 108 -13.19 -24.73 -28.05
N GLY A 109 -14.46 -24.92 -27.70
CA GLY A 109 -14.88 -25.73 -26.55
C GLY A 109 -14.56 -25.12 -25.18
N THR A 110 -14.99 -25.79 -24.11
CA THR A 110 -14.69 -25.39 -22.71
C THR A 110 -13.50 -26.20 -22.20
N VAL A 111 -12.35 -25.56 -21.96
CA VAL A 111 -11.18 -26.24 -21.36
C VAL A 111 -11.48 -26.51 -19.89
N ARG A 112 -11.46 -27.80 -19.52
CA ARG A 112 -11.55 -28.26 -18.14
C ARG A 112 -10.36 -29.19 -17.83
N SER A 113 -9.89 -29.14 -16.59
CA SER A 113 -8.92 -30.13 -16.11
C SER A 113 -9.58 -31.51 -16.09
N LEU A 114 -8.97 -32.49 -16.74
CA LEU A 114 -9.40 -33.89 -16.67
C LEU A 114 -8.83 -34.56 -15.42
N GLU A 115 -7.54 -34.32 -15.17
CA GLU A 115 -6.81 -34.82 -14.03
C GLU A 115 -5.81 -33.75 -13.59
N TRP A 116 -5.64 -33.60 -12.28
CA TRP A 116 -4.73 -32.60 -11.74
C TRP A 116 -3.30 -33.13 -11.74
N PRO A 117 -2.28 -32.28 -11.98
CA PRO A 117 -0.87 -32.71 -11.95
C PRO A 117 -0.37 -33.02 -10.52
N HIS A 118 -1.28 -33.14 -9.57
CA HIS A 118 -1.04 -33.39 -8.16
C HIS A 118 -2.22 -34.17 -7.58
N THR A 119 -1.90 -35.15 -6.75
CA THR A 119 -2.86 -35.93 -5.98
C THR A 119 -3.19 -35.28 -4.62
N GLU A 120 -2.33 -34.36 -4.16
CA GLU A 120 -2.45 -33.63 -2.89
C GLU A 120 -2.35 -32.11 -3.07
N GLU A 121 -2.95 -31.34 -2.17
CA GLU A 121 -2.86 -29.87 -2.18
C GLU A 121 -1.39 -29.40 -2.10
N ASN A 122 -0.94 -28.77 -3.19
CA ASN A 122 0.40 -28.19 -3.28
C ASN A 122 0.49 -26.80 -2.63
N TYR A 123 1.71 -26.29 -2.50
CA TYR A 123 1.98 -24.97 -1.91
C TYR A 123 1.17 -23.85 -2.58
N LEU A 124 1.02 -23.87 -3.91
CA LEU A 124 0.29 -22.84 -4.65
C LEU A 124 -1.21 -22.85 -4.34
N LEU A 125 -1.82 -24.02 -4.13
CA LEU A 125 -3.23 -24.14 -3.76
C LEU A 125 -3.50 -23.70 -2.32
N LYS A 126 -2.53 -23.94 -1.42
CA LYS A 126 -2.58 -23.46 -0.04
C LYS A 126 -2.39 -21.95 0.01
N GLU A 127 -1.31 -21.43 -0.59
CA GLU A 127 -0.88 -20.03 -0.49
C GLU A 127 -1.62 -19.07 -1.45
N MET A 128 -1.85 -19.48 -2.69
CA MET A 128 -2.47 -18.61 -3.71
C MET A 128 -3.98 -18.90 -3.88
N GLY A 129 -4.48 -19.99 -3.30
CA GLY A 129 -5.91 -20.32 -3.24
C GLY A 129 -6.66 -19.70 -2.06
N PHE A 130 -5.96 -19.00 -1.15
CA PHE A 130 -6.45 -18.59 0.18
C PHE A 130 -7.80 -17.83 0.14
N ARG A 131 -8.82 -18.46 0.77
CA ARG A 131 -10.16 -17.87 1.03
C ARG A 131 -10.20 -17.00 2.29
N ILE A 132 -9.30 -17.20 3.26
CA ILE A 132 -9.37 -16.57 4.59
C ILE A 132 -9.13 -15.06 4.52
N ALA A 133 -8.18 -14.63 3.69
CA ALA A 133 -7.84 -13.22 3.54
C ALA A 133 -8.97 -12.41 2.87
N ARG A 134 -9.69 -13.03 1.92
CA ARG A 134 -10.88 -12.43 1.28
C ARG A 134 -12.05 -12.22 2.24
N LYS A 135 -12.26 -13.16 3.19
CA LYS A 135 -13.36 -13.07 4.16
C LYS A 135 -13.27 -11.85 5.08
N HIS A 136 -12.07 -11.33 5.33
CA HIS A 136 -11.83 -10.19 6.22
C HIS A 136 -11.42 -8.90 5.49
N GLY A 137 -11.39 -8.90 4.16
CA GLY A 137 -10.92 -7.76 3.37
C GLY A 137 -11.63 -6.44 3.70
N ALA A 138 -12.96 -6.46 3.82
CA ALA A 138 -13.73 -5.26 4.16
C ALA A 138 -13.37 -4.67 5.54
N ARG A 139 -13.22 -5.53 6.56
CA ARG A 139 -12.81 -5.13 7.92
C ARG A 139 -11.39 -4.56 7.91
N LEU A 140 -10.47 -5.17 7.16
CA LEU A 140 -9.11 -4.68 7.05
C LEU A 140 -9.01 -3.36 6.29
N ARG A 141 -9.81 -3.16 5.24
CA ARG A 141 -9.95 -1.85 4.57
C ARG A 141 -10.39 -0.77 5.55
N GLN A 142 -11.34 -1.07 6.44
CA GLN A 142 -11.78 -0.13 7.48
C GLN A 142 -10.65 0.17 8.49
N ILE A 143 -9.92 -0.85 8.95
CA ILE A 143 -8.78 -0.69 9.86
C ILE A 143 -7.69 0.17 9.20
N THR A 144 -7.36 -0.08 7.94
CA THR A 144 -6.42 0.75 7.18
C THR A 144 -6.91 2.19 7.06
N GLN A 145 -8.18 2.42 6.71
CA GLN A 145 -8.74 3.77 6.65
C GLN A 145 -8.64 4.52 7.97
N LEU A 146 -8.90 3.83 9.08
CA LEU A 146 -8.84 4.41 10.41
C LEU A 146 -7.39 4.71 10.84
N LEU A 147 -6.50 3.71 10.79
CA LEU A 147 -5.16 3.82 11.35
C LEU A 147 -4.17 4.52 10.43
N ALA A 148 -4.24 4.35 9.11
CA ALA A 148 -3.27 4.97 8.19
C ALA A 148 -3.64 6.41 7.83
N PHE A 149 -4.91 6.80 7.95
CA PHE A 149 -5.40 8.09 7.46
C PHE A 149 -6.24 8.87 8.47
N ALA A 150 -7.41 8.37 8.86
CA ALA A 150 -8.38 9.17 9.63
C ALA A 150 -7.84 9.59 11.01
N LEU A 151 -7.29 8.65 11.77
CA LEU A 151 -6.76 8.91 13.11
C LEU A 151 -5.48 9.77 13.05
N PRO A 152 -4.49 9.49 12.17
CA PRO A 152 -3.36 10.40 11.96
C PRO A 152 -3.79 11.82 11.55
N LEU A 153 -4.76 11.98 10.64
CA LEU A 153 -5.28 13.30 10.26
C LEU A 153 -5.88 14.05 11.45
N GLY A 154 -6.71 13.38 12.26
CA GLY A 154 -7.28 13.96 13.47
C GLY A 154 -6.21 14.40 14.46
N LEU A 155 -5.21 13.56 14.71
CA LEU A 155 -4.09 13.88 15.60
C LEU A 155 -3.28 15.06 15.08
N LEU A 156 -2.91 15.07 13.80
CA LEU A 156 -2.16 16.17 13.18
C LEU A 156 -2.95 17.49 13.18
N ALA A 157 -4.27 17.43 13.00
CA ALA A 157 -5.14 18.60 13.11
C ALA A 157 -5.18 19.16 14.54
N ILE A 158 -5.22 18.30 15.56
CA ILE A 158 -5.17 18.70 16.96
C ILE A 158 -3.81 19.34 17.31
N VAL A 159 -2.71 18.82 16.74
CA VAL A 159 -1.35 19.37 16.93
C VAL A 159 -1.26 20.85 16.54
N PHE A 160 -2.06 21.34 15.59
CA PHE A 160 -2.07 22.77 15.21
C PHE A 160 -2.45 23.71 16.37
N ALA A 161 -3.30 23.24 17.28
CA ALA A 161 -3.86 24.04 18.36
C ALA A 161 -3.14 23.85 19.70
N LEU A 162 -2.19 22.91 19.78
CA LEU A 162 -1.52 22.58 21.03
C LEU A 162 -0.12 23.16 21.13
N PRO A 163 0.30 23.61 22.32
CA PRO A 163 1.67 24.02 22.57
C PRO A 163 2.59 22.81 22.71
N TRP A 164 3.90 23.08 22.60
CA TRP A 164 4.92 22.15 23.05
C TRP A 164 4.84 22.01 24.59
N PRO A 165 4.99 20.81 25.19
CA PRO A 165 5.43 19.53 24.60
C PRO A 165 4.31 18.61 24.09
N LEU A 166 3.04 18.94 24.33
CA LEU A 166 1.89 18.09 23.92
C LEU A 166 1.85 17.88 22.40
N ALA A 167 2.16 18.91 21.62
CA ALA A 167 2.29 18.84 20.16
C ALA A 167 3.32 17.77 19.71
N ALA A 168 4.43 17.62 20.43
CA ALA A 168 5.44 16.62 20.13
C ALA A 168 4.96 15.20 20.43
N LEU A 169 4.34 14.99 21.60
CA LEU A 169 3.77 13.70 21.98
C LEU A 169 2.74 13.21 20.95
N LEU A 170 1.80 14.06 20.55
CA LEU A 170 0.78 13.70 19.58
C LEU A 170 1.35 13.50 18.16
N SER A 171 2.40 14.23 17.79
CA SER A 171 3.07 14.01 16.50
C SER A 171 3.76 12.65 16.44
N VAL A 172 4.40 12.22 17.53
CA VAL A 172 4.97 10.86 17.65
C VAL A 172 3.87 9.81 17.61
N LEU A 173 2.77 10.04 18.32
CA LEU A 173 1.62 9.12 18.31
C LEU A 173 1.01 8.99 16.90
N ALA A 174 0.86 10.11 16.19
CA ALA A 174 0.37 10.12 14.80
C ALA A 174 1.28 9.30 13.88
N ALA A 175 2.60 9.46 13.98
CA ALA A 175 3.57 8.69 13.20
C ALA A 175 3.49 7.18 13.52
N ALA A 176 3.41 6.81 14.80
CA ALA A 176 3.33 5.41 15.22
C ALA A 176 2.02 4.73 14.76
N ILE A 177 0.89 5.41 14.89
CA ILE A 177 -0.42 4.92 14.44
C ILE A 177 -0.45 4.79 12.92
N GLN A 178 0.05 5.81 12.20
CA GLN A 178 0.12 5.76 10.75
C GLN A 178 1.00 4.60 10.27
N PHE A 179 2.15 4.37 10.92
CA PHE A 179 3.01 3.23 10.63
C PHE A 179 2.27 1.90 10.82
N ALA A 180 1.58 1.71 11.95
CA ALA A 180 0.77 0.51 12.19
C ALA A 180 -0.32 0.33 11.13
N GLY A 181 -1.01 1.41 10.74
CA GLY A 181 -2.00 1.39 9.67
C GLY A 181 -1.42 1.00 8.31
N MET A 182 -0.21 1.45 7.99
CA MET A 182 0.50 1.10 6.77
C MET A 182 0.98 -0.36 6.76
N LEU A 183 1.31 -0.96 7.91
CA LEU A 183 1.57 -2.40 7.99
C LEU A 183 0.32 -3.21 7.64
N VAL A 184 -0.85 -2.78 8.13
CA VAL A 184 -2.14 -3.40 7.76
C VAL A 184 -2.44 -3.21 6.28
N GLU A 185 -2.22 -2.00 5.74
CA GLU A 185 -2.36 -1.71 4.31
C GLU A 185 -1.47 -2.62 3.47
N ARG A 186 -0.22 -2.81 3.91
CA ARG A 186 0.76 -3.63 3.22
C ARG A 186 0.36 -5.09 3.22
N TRP A 187 -0.15 -5.59 4.33
CA TRP A 187 -0.72 -6.94 4.41
C TRP A 187 -1.93 -7.08 3.48
N LEU A 188 -2.82 -6.08 3.46
CA LEU A 188 -3.99 -6.06 2.59
C LEU A 188 -3.61 -6.08 1.10
N PHE A 189 -2.56 -5.35 0.71
CA PHE A 189 -2.04 -5.33 -0.65
C PHE A 189 -1.67 -6.74 -1.17
N PHE A 190 -1.15 -7.59 -0.30
CA PHE A 190 -0.87 -8.99 -0.62
C PHE A 190 -2.12 -9.87 -0.55
N ALA A 191 -2.94 -9.69 0.49
CA ALA A 191 -4.16 -10.46 0.71
C ALA A 191 -5.20 -10.31 -0.41
N GLU A 192 -5.27 -9.14 -1.05
CA GLU A 192 -6.23 -8.87 -2.13
C GLU A 192 -5.74 -9.34 -3.50
N ALA A 193 -4.47 -9.74 -3.62
CA ALA A 193 -3.82 -10.13 -4.87
C ALA A 193 -4.50 -11.36 -5.51
N LYS A 194 -5.01 -11.20 -6.74
CA LYS A 194 -5.51 -12.30 -7.57
C LYS A 194 -4.42 -12.73 -8.55
N HIS A 195 -3.92 -13.95 -8.37
CA HIS A 195 -2.87 -14.52 -9.22
C HIS A 195 -3.49 -15.31 -10.37
N THR A 196 -3.12 -15.00 -11.63
CA THR A 196 -3.63 -15.75 -12.80
C THR A 196 -3.22 -17.22 -12.82
N VAL A 197 -2.25 -17.63 -11.99
CA VAL A 197 -1.84 -19.03 -11.84
C VAL A 197 -3.01 -19.94 -11.44
N THR A 198 -4.03 -19.43 -10.73
CA THR A 198 -5.19 -20.23 -10.32
C THR A 198 -6.00 -20.76 -11.51
N LEU A 199 -5.92 -20.11 -12.68
CA LEU A 199 -6.59 -20.54 -13.91
C LEU A 199 -6.07 -21.90 -14.40
N TYR A 200 -4.78 -22.19 -14.23
CA TYR A 200 -4.20 -23.51 -14.54
C TYR A 200 -4.71 -24.60 -13.58
N TYR A 201 -5.23 -24.20 -12.42
CA TYR A 201 -5.87 -25.06 -11.43
C TYR A 201 -7.41 -25.02 -11.53
N GLY A 202 -7.95 -24.52 -12.65
CA GLY A 202 -9.40 -24.43 -12.90
C GLY A 202 -10.18 -23.60 -11.87
N ARG A 203 -9.53 -22.60 -11.26
CA ARG A 203 -10.12 -21.66 -10.29
C ARG A 203 -10.03 -20.22 -10.75
#